data_AF-F0TFI0-F1
#
_entry.id   AF-F0TFI0-F1
#
_cell.length_a   1.000
_cell.length_b   1.000
_cell.length_c   1.000
_cell.angle_alpha   90.00
_cell.angle_beta   90.00
_cell.angle_gamma   90.00
#
_symmetry.space_group_name_H-M   'P 1'
#
loop_
_entity.id
_entity.type
_entity.pdbx_description
1 polymer ?
#
loop_
_entity_poly.entity_id
_entity_poly.type
_entity_poly.pdbx_seq_one_letter_code
_entity_poly.pdbx_strand_id
1 'polypeptide(L)'
;MQQLGKKYEDEQSKVWTKYRKVQESQPDYDKQFGRSFDYPKYTDKYDTNTDFSLRELLLLIWWGKIKKGRLTTAKIPKYFIFTYNLNVPKVTQKFIDKGWLVQEDDRYFLSKEANQVTDFYSDLWEMHQADSFPICLDEDFPNWNHGKLLITFYKNDIDFQNKLIDYYHKLESFYKNNPKFFSDKQMQNNHIQEIEQSVIEAQNVIDKNKKIIKAIE
;
A
#
# COMPACT_ATOMS: atom_id res chain seq x y z
N MET A 1 -37.15 43.20 7.77
CA MET A 1 -35.82 42.92 7.18
C MET A 1 -34.87 42.20 8.14
N GLN A 2 -34.73 42.60 9.41
CA GLN A 2 -33.87 41.90 10.39
C GLN A 2 -34.23 40.42 10.67
N GLN A 3 -35.51 40.05 10.70
CA GLN A 3 -35.92 38.65 10.97
C GLN A 3 -35.64 37.68 9.81
N LEU A 4 -35.60 38.17 8.57
CA LEU A 4 -35.32 37.35 7.38
C LEU A 4 -33.82 37.04 7.25
N GLY A 5 -32.95 38.00 7.59
CA GLY A 5 -31.50 37.79 7.61
C GLY A 5 -31.07 36.77 8.68
N LYS A 6 -31.63 36.88 9.89
CA LYS A 6 -31.34 35.96 10.99
C LYS A 6 -31.78 34.52 10.69
N LYS A 7 -32.95 34.34 10.08
CA LYS A 7 -33.46 33.02 9.67
C LYS A 7 -32.60 32.36 8.58
N TYR A 8 -32.07 33.16 7.65
CA TYR A 8 -31.19 32.68 6.58
C TYR A 8 -29.82 32.23 7.12
N GLU A 9 -29.23 32.99 8.04
CA GLU A 9 -27.98 32.62 8.74
C GLU A 9 -28.16 31.34 9.58
N ASP A 10 -29.28 31.20 10.29
CA ASP A 10 -29.60 30.00 11.07
C ASP A 10 -29.80 28.75 10.20
N GLU A 11 -30.38 28.90 9.00
CA GLU A 11 -30.56 27.80 8.03
C GLU A 11 -29.23 27.38 7.40
N GLN A 12 -28.37 28.33 7.00
CA GLN A 12 -27.03 28.01 6.50
C GLN A 12 -26.18 27.32 7.57
N SER A 13 -26.22 27.80 8.80
CA SER A 13 -25.50 27.20 9.94
C SER A 13 -25.90 25.73 10.17
N LYS A 14 -27.19 25.40 10.01
CA LYS A 14 -27.69 24.02 10.10
C LYS A 14 -27.22 23.13 8.94
N VAL A 15 -27.22 23.63 7.71
CA VAL A 15 -26.73 22.89 6.53
C VAL A 15 -25.23 22.62 6.65
N TRP A 16 -24.45 23.62 7.06
CA TRP A 16 -23.01 23.47 7.33
C TRP A 16 -22.72 22.47 8.46
N THR A 17 -23.54 22.47 9.51
CA THR A 17 -23.41 21.48 10.59
C THR A 17 -23.68 20.06 10.09
N LYS A 18 -24.69 19.87 9.23
CA LYS A 18 -24.96 18.56 8.59
C LYS A 18 -23.82 18.13 7.69
N TYR A 19 -23.30 19.04 6.87
CA TYR A 19 -22.15 18.77 6.01
C TYR A 19 -20.93 18.33 6.83
N ARG A 20 -20.61 19.06 7.91
CA ARG A 20 -19.50 18.72 8.80
C ARG A 20 -19.63 17.32 9.38
N LYS A 21 -20.83 16.93 9.83
CA LYS A 21 -21.07 15.57 10.33
C LYS A 21 -20.84 14.49 9.28
N VAL A 22 -21.13 14.79 8.00
CA VAL A 22 -20.80 13.87 6.91
C VAL A 22 -19.28 13.79 6.75
N GLN A 23 -18.58 14.94 6.69
CA GLN A 23 -17.11 15.00 6.59
C GLN A 23 -16.42 14.23 7.73
N GLU A 24 -16.86 14.43 8.98
CA GLU A 24 -16.35 13.73 10.16
C GLU A 24 -16.57 12.20 10.12
N SER A 25 -17.45 11.71 9.23
CA SER A 25 -17.68 10.27 9.03
C SER A 25 -16.77 9.63 7.99
N GLN A 26 -15.89 10.41 7.35
CA GLN A 26 -14.87 9.89 6.45
C GLN A 26 -13.97 8.89 7.22
N PRO A 27 -13.74 7.68 6.69
CA PRO A 27 -12.85 6.73 7.35
C PRO A 27 -11.40 7.24 7.35
N ASP A 28 -10.73 7.02 8.47
CA ASP A 28 -9.33 7.38 8.68
C ASP A 28 -8.43 6.17 8.35
N TYR A 29 -7.56 6.34 7.36
CA TYR A 29 -6.67 5.30 6.87
C TYR A 29 -5.63 4.92 7.93
N ASP A 30 -4.95 5.90 8.52
CA ASP A 30 -3.90 5.66 9.50
C ASP A 30 -4.46 4.97 10.75
N LYS A 31 -5.67 5.35 11.15
CA LYS A 31 -6.37 4.69 12.26
C LYS A 31 -6.76 3.25 11.93
N GLN A 32 -7.14 2.95 10.69
CA GLN A 32 -7.48 1.58 10.26
C GLN A 32 -6.23 0.69 10.21
N PHE A 33 -5.11 1.20 9.70
CA PHE A 33 -3.87 0.43 9.50
C PHE A 33 -2.87 0.57 10.67
N GLY A 34 -3.19 1.40 11.66
CA GLY A 34 -2.38 1.66 12.86
C GLY A 34 -1.12 2.49 12.60
N ARG A 35 -0.89 2.96 11.37
CA ARG A 35 0.30 3.72 10.95
C ARG A 35 0.04 4.47 9.65
N SER A 36 0.87 5.48 9.39
CA SER A 36 0.83 6.29 8.17
C SER A 36 1.21 5.49 6.92
N PHE A 37 0.69 5.91 5.76
CA PHE A 37 1.05 5.37 4.45
C PHE A 37 2.57 5.41 4.18
N ASP A 38 3.28 6.38 4.73
CA ASP A 38 4.73 6.57 4.56
C ASP A 38 5.61 5.80 5.57
N TYR A 39 5.00 4.91 6.38
CA TYR A 39 5.74 4.13 7.37
C TYR A 39 6.88 3.30 6.71
N PRO A 40 8.07 3.21 7.34
CA PRO A 40 9.19 2.49 6.77
C PRO A 40 8.86 1.03 6.43
N LYS A 41 9.15 0.61 5.20
CA LYS A 41 8.93 -0.78 4.75
C LYS A 41 9.81 -1.81 5.47
N TYR A 42 10.94 -1.35 6.00
CA TYR A 42 11.88 -2.17 6.75
C TYR A 42 12.43 -1.39 7.94
N THR A 43 12.58 -2.07 9.07
CA THR A 43 13.26 -1.60 10.29
C THR A 43 14.52 -2.38 10.62
N ASP A 44 14.80 -3.47 9.88
CA ASP A 44 15.90 -4.42 10.12
C ASP A 44 15.87 -5.07 11.51
N LYS A 45 14.70 -5.11 12.15
CA LYS A 45 14.52 -5.73 13.47
C LYS A 45 14.24 -7.22 13.39
N TYR A 46 13.80 -7.73 12.24
CA TYR A 46 13.48 -9.14 12.09
C TYR A 46 14.76 -9.97 12.02
N ASP A 47 14.87 -10.97 12.90
CA ASP A 47 15.97 -11.92 12.88
C ASP A 47 15.75 -12.94 11.75
N THR A 48 16.50 -12.78 10.66
CA THR A 48 16.41 -13.66 9.51
C THR A 48 17.10 -15.01 9.74
N ASN A 49 17.78 -15.20 10.89
CA ASN A 49 18.75 -16.25 11.13
C ASN A 49 19.88 -16.28 10.07
N THR A 50 20.19 -15.12 9.49
CA THR A 50 21.29 -14.91 8.54
C THR A 50 22.05 -13.63 8.89
N ASP A 51 23.17 -13.37 8.22
CA ASP A 51 23.93 -12.13 8.37
C ASP A 51 23.28 -10.91 7.65
N PHE A 52 22.05 -11.08 7.14
CA PHE A 52 21.37 -10.11 6.27
C PHE A 52 19.96 -9.77 6.77
N SER A 53 19.60 -8.50 6.67
CA SER A 53 18.24 -8.01 6.86
C SER A 53 17.28 -8.46 5.75
N LEU A 54 15.98 -8.37 5.96
CA LEU A 54 14.96 -8.71 4.94
C LEU A 54 15.14 -7.87 3.65
N ARG A 55 15.49 -6.58 3.75
CA ARG A 55 15.74 -5.74 2.56
C ARG A 55 17.00 -6.15 1.80
N GLU A 56 18.04 -6.60 2.51
CA GLU A 56 19.23 -7.18 1.88
C GLU A 56 18.87 -8.51 1.20
N LEU A 57 18.12 -9.39 1.86
CA LEU A 57 17.66 -10.65 1.26
C LEU A 57 16.77 -10.43 0.02
N LEU A 58 15.95 -9.38 -0.01
CA LEU A 58 15.21 -8.99 -1.22
C LEU A 58 16.15 -8.67 -2.39
N LEU A 59 17.30 -8.04 -2.14
CA LEU A 59 18.31 -7.78 -3.16
C LEU A 59 18.94 -9.09 -3.66
N LEU A 60 19.19 -10.06 -2.77
CA LEU A 60 19.67 -11.39 -3.14
C LEU A 60 18.67 -12.13 -4.04
N ILE A 61 17.38 -12.09 -3.69
CA ILE A 61 16.30 -12.64 -4.52
C ILE A 61 16.27 -11.96 -5.90
N TRP A 62 16.44 -10.63 -5.95
CA TRP A 62 16.53 -9.92 -7.22
C TRP A 62 17.70 -10.40 -8.09
N TRP A 63 18.89 -10.63 -7.49
CA TRP A 63 20.03 -11.22 -8.19
C TRP A 63 19.71 -12.61 -8.75
N GLY A 64 19.10 -13.49 -7.94
CA GLY A 64 18.77 -14.87 -8.31
C GLY A 64 17.57 -15.07 -9.22
N LYS A 65 16.75 -14.04 -9.44
CA LYS A 65 15.50 -14.17 -10.20
C LYS A 65 15.68 -14.63 -11.66
N ILE A 66 16.87 -14.42 -12.25
CA ILE A 66 17.16 -14.83 -13.63
C ILE A 66 17.86 -16.19 -13.61
N LYS A 67 17.17 -17.23 -14.10
CA LYS A 67 17.71 -18.61 -14.14
C LYS A 67 19.06 -18.75 -14.86
N LYS A 68 19.30 -17.92 -15.89
CA LYS A 68 20.56 -17.88 -16.65
C LYS A 68 21.64 -17.00 -16.00
N GLY A 69 21.48 -16.64 -14.73
CA GLY A 69 22.31 -15.66 -14.05
C GLY A 69 22.01 -14.23 -14.53
N ARG A 70 22.27 -13.27 -13.65
CA ARG A 70 22.10 -11.84 -13.94
C ARG A 70 23.46 -11.23 -14.28
N LEU A 71 23.51 -10.38 -15.30
CA LEU A 71 24.76 -9.71 -15.68
C LEU A 71 25.35 -8.94 -14.50
N THR A 72 26.67 -8.99 -14.32
CA THR A 72 27.37 -8.21 -13.27
C THR A 72 27.21 -6.70 -13.47
N THR A 73 26.91 -6.27 -14.70
CA THR A 73 26.63 -4.89 -15.09
C THR A 73 25.14 -4.51 -15.03
N ALA A 74 24.28 -5.40 -14.53
CA ALA A 74 22.84 -5.16 -14.50
C ALA A 74 22.50 -3.90 -13.68
N LYS A 75 21.68 -3.03 -14.26
CA LYS A 75 21.20 -1.82 -13.59
C LYS A 75 20.28 -2.21 -12.43
N ILE A 76 20.73 -1.89 -11.21
CA ILE A 76 19.94 -2.07 -10.00
C ILE A 76 18.68 -1.17 -10.04
N PRO A 77 17.50 -1.71 -9.70
CA PRO A 77 16.30 -0.91 -9.54
C PRO A 77 16.45 0.19 -8.50
N LYS A 78 15.96 1.39 -8.84
CA LYS A 78 16.07 2.59 -8.01
C LYS A 78 15.48 2.45 -6.61
N TYR A 79 14.44 1.63 -6.43
CA TYR A 79 13.78 1.44 -5.14
C TYR A 79 14.71 0.84 -4.07
N PHE A 80 15.71 0.03 -4.44
CA PHE A 80 16.68 -0.47 -3.46
C PHE A 80 17.47 0.66 -2.81
N ILE A 81 17.71 1.74 -3.55
CA ILE A 81 18.48 2.89 -3.10
C ILE A 81 17.57 3.90 -2.40
N PHE A 82 16.49 4.33 -3.06
CA PHE A 82 15.68 5.44 -2.55
C PHE A 82 14.58 5.02 -1.56
N THR A 83 14.00 3.83 -1.74
CA THR A 83 12.92 3.35 -0.88
C THR A 83 13.47 2.52 0.28
N TYR A 84 14.44 1.65 -0.01
CA TYR A 84 15.00 0.73 0.99
C TYR A 84 16.31 1.20 1.59
N ASN A 85 16.83 2.35 1.15
CA ASN A 85 18.05 2.96 1.68
C ASN A 85 19.21 1.95 1.81
N LEU A 86 19.39 1.09 0.79
CA LEU A 86 20.49 0.13 0.75
C LEU A 86 21.72 0.73 0.07
N ASN A 87 22.88 0.47 0.67
CA ASN A 87 24.15 0.58 -0.03
C ASN A 87 24.37 -0.68 -0.87
N VAL A 88 23.79 -0.69 -2.07
CA VAL A 88 23.74 -1.88 -2.93
C VAL A 88 25.13 -2.45 -3.27
N PRO A 89 26.15 -1.63 -3.62
CA PRO A 89 27.51 -2.16 -3.84
C PRO A 89 28.06 -2.90 -2.61
N LYS A 90 27.92 -2.32 -1.42
CA LYS A 90 28.41 -2.92 -0.17
C LYS A 90 27.69 -4.23 0.14
N VAL A 91 26.37 -4.27 -0.01
CA VAL A 91 25.57 -5.48 0.25
C VAL A 91 25.86 -6.56 -0.78
N THR A 92 26.00 -6.21 -2.05
CA THR A 92 26.35 -7.16 -3.11
C THR A 92 27.72 -7.77 -2.84
N GLN A 93 28.71 -6.97 -2.42
CA GLN A 93 30.03 -7.48 -2.03
C GLN A 93 29.94 -8.45 -0.86
N LYS A 94 29.11 -8.17 0.17
CA LYS A 94 28.89 -9.12 1.27
C LYS A 94 28.35 -10.48 0.78
N PHE A 95 27.45 -10.51 -0.21
CA PHE A 95 26.98 -11.77 -0.78
C PHE A 95 28.10 -12.53 -1.49
N ILE A 96 28.98 -11.82 -2.19
CA ILE A 96 30.14 -12.42 -2.86
C ILE A 96 31.12 -12.97 -1.82
N ASP A 97 31.45 -12.19 -0.79
CA ASP A 97 32.38 -12.58 0.28
C ASP A 97 31.88 -13.80 1.06
N LYS A 98 30.56 -13.93 1.25
CA LYS A 98 29.93 -15.11 1.87
C LYS A 98 29.88 -16.33 0.93
N GLY A 99 30.21 -16.17 -0.35
CA GLY A 99 30.05 -17.22 -1.35
C GLY A 99 28.59 -17.50 -1.72
N TRP A 100 27.68 -16.57 -1.46
CA TRP A 100 26.26 -16.67 -1.80
C TRP A 100 25.98 -16.20 -3.23
N LEU A 101 26.76 -15.24 -3.71
CA LEU A 101 26.73 -14.77 -5.09
C LEU A 101 28.05 -15.17 -5.77
N VAL A 102 27.98 -16.10 -6.70
CA VAL A 102 29.14 -16.64 -7.42
C VAL A 102 29.18 -16.02 -8.81
N GLN A 103 30.32 -15.48 -9.20
CA GLN A 103 30.53 -14.97 -10.54
C GLN A 103 31.00 -16.09 -11.46
N GLU A 104 30.29 -16.27 -12.56
CA GLU A 104 30.71 -17.09 -13.71
C GLU A 104 30.67 -16.19 -14.94
N ASP A 105 31.82 -15.99 -15.58
CA ASP A 105 32.02 -15.02 -16.67
C ASP A 105 31.51 -13.61 -16.31
N ASP A 106 30.54 -13.10 -17.07
CA ASP A 106 29.93 -11.79 -16.91
C ASP A 106 28.62 -11.83 -16.10
N ARG A 107 28.37 -12.93 -15.36
CA ARG A 107 27.11 -13.17 -14.66
C ARG A 107 27.31 -13.59 -13.22
N TYR A 108 26.33 -13.21 -12.41
CA TYR A 108 26.16 -13.70 -11.05
C TYR A 108 25.09 -14.79 -10.98
N PHE A 109 25.41 -15.83 -10.22
CA PHE A 109 24.54 -16.96 -9.88
C PHE A 109 24.46 -17.11 -8.37
N LEU A 110 23.33 -17.62 -7.88
CA LEU A 110 23.19 -17.99 -6.47
C LEU A 110 23.87 -19.33 -6.21
N SER A 111 24.61 -19.43 -5.11
CA SER A 111 25.08 -20.72 -4.61
C SER A 111 23.91 -21.61 -4.16
N LYS A 112 24.17 -22.89 -3.89
CA LYS A 112 23.13 -23.82 -3.40
C LYS A 112 22.50 -23.34 -2.08
N GLU A 113 23.32 -22.85 -1.16
CA GLU A 113 22.86 -22.30 0.13
C GLU A 113 22.03 -21.04 -0.08
N ALA A 114 22.50 -20.11 -0.92
CA ALA A 114 21.77 -18.89 -1.23
C ALA A 114 20.41 -19.19 -1.87
N ASN A 115 20.33 -20.19 -2.77
CA ASN A 115 19.05 -20.62 -3.34
C ASN A 115 18.06 -21.09 -2.26
N GLN A 116 18.50 -21.90 -1.30
CA GLN A 116 17.64 -22.37 -0.20
C GLN A 116 17.10 -21.20 0.64
N VAL A 117 17.95 -20.22 0.93
CA VAL A 117 17.57 -19.00 1.65
C VAL A 117 16.58 -18.17 0.82
N THR A 118 16.85 -17.95 -0.46
CA THR A 118 15.94 -17.18 -1.33
C THR A 118 14.62 -17.89 -1.59
N ASP A 119 14.60 -19.22 -1.60
CA ASP A 119 13.36 -19.99 -1.70
C ASP A 119 12.51 -19.83 -0.44
N PHE A 120 13.13 -19.91 0.75
CA PHE A 120 12.44 -19.65 2.02
C PHE A 120 11.87 -18.22 2.11
N TYR A 121 12.63 -17.23 1.67
CA TYR A 121 12.22 -15.82 1.68
C TYR A 121 11.56 -15.36 0.38
N SER A 122 11.17 -16.27 -0.52
CA SER A 122 10.70 -15.94 -1.88
C SER A 122 9.55 -14.93 -1.91
N ASP A 123 8.65 -15.00 -0.93
CA ASP A 123 7.51 -14.09 -0.80
C ASP A 123 7.89 -12.63 -0.58
N LEU A 124 9.13 -12.33 -0.15
CA LEU A 124 9.64 -10.95 -0.12
C LEU A 124 9.44 -10.25 -1.46
N TRP A 125 9.60 -10.99 -2.56
CA TRP A 125 9.42 -10.44 -3.89
C TRP A 125 7.97 -10.01 -4.13
N GLU A 126 7.00 -10.84 -3.75
CA GLU A 126 5.58 -10.54 -3.93
C GLU A 126 5.13 -9.40 -3.00
N MET A 127 5.56 -9.45 -1.74
CA MET A 127 5.27 -8.42 -0.75
C MET A 127 5.88 -7.07 -1.13
N HIS A 128 7.09 -7.06 -1.71
CA HIS A 128 7.70 -5.85 -2.26
C HIS A 128 6.80 -5.21 -3.34
N GLN A 129 6.19 -6.01 -4.21
CA GLN A 129 5.35 -5.54 -5.31
C GLN A 129 3.99 -5.01 -4.81
N ALA A 130 3.56 -5.39 -3.60
CA ALA A 130 2.42 -4.78 -2.93
C ALA A 130 2.83 -3.39 -2.40
N ASP A 131 2.73 -2.38 -3.25
CA ASP A 131 3.04 -0.98 -2.94
C ASP A 131 1.88 -0.19 -2.32
N SER A 132 0.70 -0.82 -2.24
CA SER A 132 -0.56 -0.15 -1.88
C SER A 132 -0.87 -0.16 -0.38
N PHE A 133 0.02 -0.71 0.46
CA PHE A 133 -0.19 -0.83 1.90
C PHE A 133 1.01 -0.29 2.69
N PRO A 134 0.79 0.29 3.88
CA PRO A 134 1.84 0.67 4.82
C PRO A 134 2.38 -0.56 5.55
N ILE A 135 2.92 -1.52 4.79
CA ILE A 135 3.50 -2.75 5.36
C ILE A 135 4.92 -2.47 5.83
N CYS A 136 5.23 -2.90 7.05
CA CYS A 136 6.59 -3.06 7.55
C CYS A 136 6.90 -4.54 7.68
N LEU A 137 7.73 -5.08 6.77
CA LEU A 137 7.95 -6.52 6.70
C LEU A 137 8.60 -7.09 7.96
N ASP A 138 9.40 -6.29 8.67
CA ASP A 138 10.03 -6.72 9.91
C ASP A 138 9.03 -6.86 11.08
N GLU A 139 8.00 -6.01 11.11
CA GLU A 139 7.05 -5.93 12.24
C GLU A 139 5.78 -6.74 11.99
N ASP A 140 5.35 -6.84 10.73
CA ASP A 140 4.09 -7.48 10.34
C ASP A 140 4.21 -8.99 10.09
N PHE A 141 5.44 -9.51 9.98
CA PHE A 141 5.71 -10.90 9.66
C PHE A 141 6.64 -11.59 10.67
N PRO A 142 6.38 -11.48 12.00
CA PRO A 142 7.30 -11.96 13.03
C PRO A 142 7.54 -13.48 13.02
N ASN A 143 6.68 -14.26 12.35
CA ASN A 143 6.78 -15.71 12.24
C ASN A 143 6.86 -16.22 10.79
N TRP A 144 7.15 -15.34 9.81
CA TRP A 144 7.31 -15.67 8.38
C TRP A 144 6.40 -16.83 7.88
N ASN A 145 5.08 -16.62 7.84
CA ASN A 145 4.10 -17.67 7.47
C ASN A 145 3.61 -17.52 6.02
N HIS A 146 4.55 -17.59 5.08
CA HIS A 146 4.40 -17.73 3.64
C HIS A 146 3.08 -17.20 3.00
N GLY A 147 3.03 -15.92 2.62
CA GLY A 147 1.93 -15.33 1.82
C GLY A 147 0.57 -15.14 2.51
N LYS A 148 0.21 -15.91 3.54
CA LYS A 148 -1.11 -15.84 4.21
C LYS A 148 -1.36 -14.52 4.94
N LEU A 149 -0.30 -13.83 5.35
CA LEU A 149 -0.38 -12.54 6.03
C LEU A 149 -0.84 -11.39 5.09
N LEU A 150 -0.50 -11.45 3.79
CA LEU A 150 -0.99 -10.46 2.82
C LEU A 150 -2.52 -10.50 2.68
N ILE A 151 -3.15 -11.67 2.85
CA ILE A 151 -4.61 -11.80 2.85
C ILE A 151 -5.23 -10.88 3.91
N THR A 152 -4.63 -10.75 5.09
CA THR A 152 -5.14 -9.86 6.15
C THR A 152 -5.08 -8.39 5.72
N PHE A 153 -4.01 -7.97 5.04
CA PHE A 153 -3.92 -6.60 4.50
C PHE A 153 -4.97 -6.35 3.41
N TYR A 154 -5.15 -7.28 2.47
CA TYR A 154 -6.18 -7.16 1.44
C TYR A 154 -7.60 -7.13 2.04
N LYS A 155 -7.87 -7.94 3.08
CA LYS A 155 -9.15 -7.93 3.80
C LYS A 155 -9.39 -6.59 4.52
N ASN A 156 -8.36 -6.05 5.18
CA ASN A 156 -8.44 -4.75 5.85
C ASN A 156 -8.66 -3.59 4.87
N ASP A 157 -8.04 -3.62 3.69
CA ASP A 157 -8.28 -2.63 2.65
C ASP A 157 -9.68 -2.77 2.04
N ILE A 158 -10.17 -3.99 1.80
CA ILE A 158 -11.57 -4.19 1.40
C ILE A 158 -12.55 -3.56 2.42
N ASP A 159 -12.33 -3.78 3.71
CA ASP A 159 -13.12 -3.13 4.78
C ASP A 159 -13.04 -1.60 4.73
N PHE A 160 -11.84 -1.05 4.52
CA PHE A 160 -11.63 0.39 4.37
C PHE A 160 -12.36 0.96 3.14
N GLN A 161 -12.26 0.31 1.97
CA GLN A 161 -12.94 0.72 0.74
C GLN A 161 -14.47 0.67 0.90
N ASN A 162 -15.01 -0.34 1.59
CA ASN A 162 -16.43 -0.39 1.90
C ASN A 162 -16.87 0.80 2.77
N LYS A 163 -16.08 1.16 3.80
CA LYS A 163 -16.34 2.36 4.63
C LYS A 163 -16.26 3.66 3.81
N LEU A 164 -15.38 3.73 2.81
CA LEU A 164 -15.30 4.87 1.89
C LEU A 164 -16.56 4.97 1.02
N ILE A 165 -17.03 3.85 0.46
CA ILE A 165 -18.28 3.80 -0.31
C ILE A 165 -19.47 4.27 0.55
N ASP A 166 -19.56 3.81 1.80
CA ASP A 166 -20.60 4.26 2.73
C ASP A 166 -20.53 5.77 3.00
N TYR A 167 -19.32 6.32 3.15
CA TYR A 167 -19.10 7.76 3.28
C TYR A 167 -19.53 8.52 2.02
N TYR A 168 -19.14 8.04 0.84
CA TYR A 168 -19.50 8.64 -0.45
C TYR A 168 -21.01 8.67 -0.66
N HIS A 169 -21.74 7.60 -0.34
CA HIS A 169 -23.20 7.60 -0.40
C HIS A 169 -23.85 8.61 0.56
N LYS A 170 -23.28 8.83 1.77
CA LYS A 170 -23.76 9.88 2.69
C LYS A 170 -23.52 11.27 2.09
N LEU A 171 -22.38 11.48 1.45
CA LEU A 171 -22.02 12.75 0.82
C LEU A 171 -22.91 13.06 -0.38
N GLU A 172 -23.14 12.07 -1.24
CA GLU A 172 -24.04 12.15 -2.38
C GLU A 172 -25.48 12.47 -1.94
N SER A 173 -25.97 11.76 -0.92
CA SER A 173 -27.29 12.00 -0.33
C SER A 173 -27.39 13.42 0.25
N PHE A 174 -26.34 13.91 0.91
CA PHE A 174 -26.28 15.28 1.38
C PHE A 174 -26.36 16.27 0.21
N TYR A 175 -25.59 16.08 -0.86
CA TYR A 175 -25.61 16.96 -2.03
C TYR A 175 -26.97 16.97 -2.72
N LYS A 176 -27.58 15.81 -2.95
CA LYS A 176 -28.92 15.69 -3.56
C LYS A 176 -30.01 16.40 -2.73
N ASN A 177 -29.93 16.30 -1.40
CA ASN A 177 -30.93 16.87 -0.49
C ASN A 177 -30.71 18.36 -0.17
N ASN A 178 -29.54 18.93 -0.51
CA ASN A 178 -29.20 20.32 -0.20
C ASN A 178 -28.71 21.08 -1.45
N PRO A 179 -29.53 21.24 -2.50
CA PRO A 179 -29.11 21.89 -3.75
C PRO A 179 -28.62 23.34 -3.56
N LYS A 180 -29.16 24.06 -2.57
CA LYS A 180 -28.74 25.44 -2.22
C LYS A 180 -27.37 25.53 -1.55
N PHE A 181 -26.73 24.39 -1.25
CA PHE A 181 -25.35 24.36 -0.77
C PHE A 181 -24.36 24.80 -1.85
N PHE A 182 -24.74 24.64 -3.12
CA PHE A 182 -23.94 25.01 -4.28
C PHE A 182 -24.40 26.35 -4.86
N SER A 183 -23.51 27.01 -5.60
CA SER A 183 -23.83 28.25 -6.33
C SER A 183 -24.92 28.04 -7.38
N ASP A 184 -24.91 26.87 -8.01
CA ASP A 184 -25.80 26.49 -9.09
C ASP A 184 -25.91 24.97 -9.23
N LYS A 185 -26.83 24.55 -10.10
CA LYS A 185 -27.13 23.13 -10.36
C LYS A 185 -25.99 22.41 -11.09
N GLN A 186 -25.21 23.11 -11.91
CA GLN A 186 -24.09 22.49 -12.63
C GLN A 186 -22.99 22.10 -11.64
N MET A 187 -22.65 22.99 -10.70
CA MET A 187 -21.70 22.70 -9.63
C MET A 187 -22.15 21.49 -8.78
N GLN A 188 -23.43 21.45 -8.39
CA GLN A 188 -24.00 20.30 -7.68
C GLN A 188 -23.83 18.99 -8.47
N ASN A 189 -24.16 19.00 -9.77
CA ASN A 189 -24.06 17.83 -10.62
C ASN A 189 -22.61 17.34 -10.76
N ASN A 190 -21.66 18.26 -10.94
CA ASN A 190 -20.24 17.92 -11.05
C ASN A 190 -19.76 17.19 -9.79
N HIS A 191 -20.10 17.69 -8.60
CA HIS A 191 -19.71 17.04 -7.35
C HIS A 191 -20.38 15.69 -7.13
N ILE A 192 -21.63 15.51 -7.58
CA ILE A 192 -22.28 14.19 -7.56
C ILE A 192 -21.54 13.21 -8.48
N GLN A 193 -21.16 13.65 -9.69
CA GLN A 193 -20.40 12.82 -10.64
C GLN A 193 -19.01 12.43 -10.10
N GLU A 194 -18.31 13.36 -9.44
CA GLU A 194 -17.03 13.07 -8.76
C GLU A 194 -17.19 11.97 -7.70
N ILE A 195 -18.30 12.00 -6.94
CA ILE A 195 -18.59 10.97 -5.95
C ILE A 195 -18.90 9.62 -6.61
N GLU A 196 -19.75 9.61 -7.64
CA GLU A 196 -20.08 8.39 -8.38
C GLU A 196 -18.82 7.73 -8.94
N GLN A 197 -17.89 8.53 -9.49
CA GLN A 197 -16.59 8.06 -9.95
C GLN A 197 -15.73 7.50 -8.81
N SER A 198 -15.70 8.16 -7.65
CA SER A 198 -14.97 7.70 -6.46
C SER A 198 -15.48 6.36 -5.94
N VAL A 199 -16.80 6.11 -6.02
CA VAL A 199 -17.42 4.81 -5.67
C VAL A 199 -16.97 3.72 -6.64
N ILE A 200 -16.94 4.00 -7.94
CA ILE A 200 -16.46 3.05 -8.96
C ILE A 200 -15.00 2.68 -8.72
N GLU A 201 -14.15 3.66 -8.41
CA GLU A 201 -12.74 3.44 -8.11
C GLU A 201 -12.53 2.57 -6.87
N ALA A 202 -13.23 2.86 -5.77
CA ALA A 202 -13.20 2.03 -4.57
C ALA A 202 -13.68 0.59 -4.86
N GLN A 203 -14.73 0.42 -5.66
CA GLN A 203 -15.22 -0.90 -6.05
C GLN A 203 -14.21 -1.69 -6.88
N ASN A 204 -13.50 -1.02 -7.80
CA ASN A 204 -12.43 -1.65 -8.58
C ASN A 204 -11.28 -2.16 -7.70
N VAL A 205 -10.93 -1.42 -6.64
CA VAL A 205 -9.92 -1.85 -5.65
C VAL A 205 -10.42 -3.08 -4.89
N ILE A 206 -11.68 -3.07 -4.43
CA ILE A 206 -12.30 -4.23 -3.75
C ILE A 206 -12.24 -5.47 -4.65
N ASP A 207 -12.62 -5.33 -5.92
CA ASP A 207 -12.67 -6.46 -6.86
C ASP A 207 -11.26 -6.99 -7.18
N LYS A 208 -10.27 -6.09 -7.33
CA LYS A 208 -8.86 -6.47 -7.47
C LYS A 208 -8.38 -7.26 -6.25
N ASN A 209 -8.62 -6.76 -5.04
CA ASN A 209 -8.17 -7.41 -3.80
C ASN A 209 -8.84 -8.77 -3.59
N LYS A 210 -10.14 -8.90 -3.90
CA LYS A 210 -10.85 -10.20 -3.86
C LYS A 210 -10.25 -11.22 -4.82
N LYS A 211 -9.88 -10.80 -6.04
CA LYS A 211 -9.21 -11.68 -7.02
C LYS A 211 -7.85 -12.14 -6.51
N ILE A 212 -7.08 -11.26 -5.87
CA ILE A 212 -5.77 -11.61 -5.29
C ILE A 212 -5.94 -12.60 -4.14
N ILE A 213 -6.84 -12.35 -3.20
CA ILE A 213 -7.13 -13.27 -2.08
C ILE A 213 -7.47 -14.67 -2.61
N LYS A 214 -8.37 -14.75 -3.60
CA LYS A 214 -8.77 -16.03 -4.22
C LYS A 214 -7.62 -16.76 -4.94
N ALA A 215 -6.59 -16.04 -5.38
CA ALA A 215 -5.41 -16.65 -6.01
C ALA A 215 -4.39 -17.17 -4.98
N ILE A 216 -4.45 -16.68 -3.73
CA ILE A 216 -3.58 -17.10 -2.62
C ILE A 216 -4.22 -18.24 -1.82
N GLU A 217 -5.56 -18.27 -1.71
CA GLU A 217 -6.34 -19.35 -1.07
C GLU A 217 -6.40 -20.64 -1.93
#